data_AF-A0A257XUD2-F1
#
_entry.id   AF-A0A257XUD2-F1
#
_cell.length_a   1.000
_cell.length_b   1.000
_cell.length_c   1.000
_cell.angle_alpha   90.00
_cell.angle_beta   90.00
_cell.angle_gamma   90.00
#
_symmetry.space_group_name_H-M   'P 1'
#
loop_
_entity.id
_entity.type
_entity.pdbx_description
1 polymer ?
#
loop_
_entity_poly.entity_id
_entity_poly.type
_entity_poly.pdbx_seq_one_letter_code
_entity_poly.pdbx_strand_id
1 'polypeptide(L)'
;MKSISNVLWALTIAIAAATTTIAGHAGPLPMPPSFTDEVAPETVLRAYPLGNITKQAAFSHHGKAVRSLTLPNGKEGWVYEVGGKQARTYQHPTMEKQTVYETIPGSGVRSFTLVFDDKGVVVDVLYNEQGRHDGLTALQEQRRTRGSGADKH
;
A
#
# COMPACT_ATOMS: atom_id res chain seq x y z
N MET A 1 -65.74 -1.09 55.66
CA MET A 1 -65.33 -2.31 54.92
C MET A 1 -64.14 -1.95 54.04
N LYS A 2 -63.10 -2.77 54.07
CA LYS A 2 -61.81 -2.60 53.38
C LYS A 2 -62.00 -2.59 51.85
N SER A 3 -61.29 -1.69 51.16
CA SER A 3 -60.77 -1.98 49.81
C SER A 3 -59.52 -1.15 49.50
N ILE A 4 -58.38 -1.84 49.69
CA ILE A 4 -57.11 -1.83 48.96
C ILE A 4 -56.94 -0.83 47.80
N SER A 5 -55.80 -0.11 47.80
CA SER A 5 -55.08 0.15 46.55
C SER A 5 -53.58 0.21 46.78
N ASN A 6 -52.90 -0.61 45.98
CA ASN A 6 -51.50 -0.96 46.05
C ASN A 6 -50.58 0.23 45.76
N VAL A 7 -49.51 0.31 46.53
CA VAL A 7 -48.34 1.15 46.27
C VAL A 7 -47.67 0.63 45.00
N LEU A 8 -47.69 1.42 43.93
CA LEU A 8 -46.85 1.19 42.75
C LEU A 8 -45.68 2.18 42.82
N TRP A 9 -44.51 1.68 43.20
CA TRP A 9 -43.25 2.41 43.09
C TRP A 9 -42.89 2.52 41.61
N ALA A 10 -43.01 3.71 41.02
CA ALA A 10 -42.43 3.98 39.70
C ALA A 10 -40.93 4.23 39.88
N LEU A 11 -40.12 3.21 39.64
CA LEU A 11 -38.66 3.34 39.55
C LEU A 11 -38.32 3.89 38.16
N THR A 12 -38.12 5.20 38.05
CA THR A 12 -37.62 5.84 36.83
C THR A 12 -36.13 5.57 36.68
N ILE A 13 -35.78 4.57 35.87
CA ILE A 13 -34.39 4.36 35.44
C ILE A 13 -34.09 5.40 34.35
N ALA A 14 -33.37 6.46 34.72
CA ALA A 14 -32.78 7.38 33.75
C ALA A 14 -31.62 6.65 33.03
N ILE A 15 -31.89 6.10 31.85
CA ILE A 15 -30.84 5.63 30.95
C ILE A 15 -30.16 6.87 30.38
N ALA A 16 -29.06 7.29 31.00
CA ALA A 16 -28.11 8.17 30.36
C ALA A 16 -27.50 7.40 29.18
N ALA A 17 -28.04 7.61 27.98
CA ALA A 17 -27.42 7.17 26.74
C ALA A 17 -26.13 7.99 26.55
N ALA A 18 -25.06 7.55 27.18
CA ALA A 18 -23.72 7.96 26.82
C ALA A 18 -23.49 7.44 25.40
N THR A 19 -23.73 8.31 24.42
CA THR A 19 -23.29 8.11 23.05
C THR A 19 -21.76 8.22 23.07
N THR A 20 -21.08 7.11 23.33
CA THR A 20 -19.70 6.97 22.88
C THR A 20 -19.75 6.99 21.37
N THR A 21 -19.54 8.17 20.79
CA THR A 21 -19.20 8.29 19.38
C THR A 21 -17.88 7.57 19.19
N ILE A 22 -17.96 6.30 18.77
CA ILE A 22 -16.85 5.69 18.03
C ILE A 22 -16.81 6.47 16.72
N ALA A 23 -16.11 7.61 16.74
CA ALA A 23 -15.74 8.32 15.54
C ALA A 23 -14.61 7.56 14.85
N GLY A 24 -14.88 6.30 14.48
CA GLY A 24 -14.17 5.58 13.46
C GLY A 24 -14.70 6.02 12.10
N HIS A 25 -14.55 7.29 11.76
CA HIS A 25 -14.60 7.69 10.35
C HIS A 25 -13.35 7.07 9.73
N ALA A 26 -13.45 5.83 9.27
CA ALA A 26 -12.54 5.30 8.27
C ALA A 26 -12.82 6.11 7.00
N GLY A 27 -12.22 7.31 6.92
CA GLY A 27 -12.11 8.03 5.66
C GLY A 27 -11.47 7.12 4.60
N PRO A 28 -11.65 7.41 3.31
CA PRO A 28 -11.05 6.61 2.25
C PRO A 28 -9.57 6.37 2.54
N LEU A 29 -9.16 5.10 2.69
CA LEU A 29 -7.75 4.77 2.85
C LEU A 29 -7.01 5.31 1.63
N PRO A 30 -5.84 5.95 1.80
CA PRO A 30 -5.09 6.44 0.67
C PRO A 30 -4.76 5.27 -0.25
N MET A 31 -5.06 5.41 -1.53
CA MET A 31 -4.65 4.41 -2.51
C MET A 31 -3.12 4.46 -2.65
N PRO A 32 -2.42 3.31 -2.63
CA PRO A 32 -0.98 3.32 -2.83
C PRO A 32 -0.66 3.80 -4.26
N PRO A 33 0.40 4.58 -4.48
CA PRO A 33 0.79 4.99 -5.82
C PRO A 33 1.42 3.81 -6.59
N SER A 34 1.35 3.85 -7.92
CA SER A 34 1.96 2.84 -8.80
C SER A 34 3.29 3.32 -9.36
N PHE A 35 4.24 2.40 -9.48
CA PHE A 35 5.46 2.62 -10.27
C PHE A 35 5.18 2.35 -11.74
N THR A 36 5.64 3.24 -12.60
CA THR A 36 5.56 3.12 -14.07
C THR A 36 6.89 3.53 -14.69
N ASP A 37 7.05 3.27 -16.00
CA ASP A 37 8.24 3.71 -16.74
C ASP A 37 8.25 5.24 -17.00
N GLU A 38 7.12 5.92 -16.78
CA GLU A 38 6.93 7.35 -17.07
C GLU A 38 7.28 8.26 -15.87
N VAL A 39 7.16 7.74 -14.65
CA VAL A 39 7.33 8.53 -13.42
C VAL A 39 8.61 8.11 -12.71
N ALA A 40 9.45 9.09 -12.37
CA ALA A 40 10.67 8.85 -11.60
C ALA A 40 10.35 8.17 -10.25
N PRO A 41 11.06 7.10 -9.87
CA PRO A 41 10.73 6.29 -8.70
C PRO A 41 10.80 7.09 -7.39
N GLU A 42 11.69 8.07 -7.26
CA GLU A 42 11.80 8.95 -6.09
C GLU A 42 10.53 9.77 -5.85
N THR A 43 9.82 10.13 -6.91
CA THR A 43 8.54 10.83 -6.81
C THR A 43 7.47 9.93 -6.21
N VAL A 44 7.41 8.67 -6.66
CA VAL A 44 6.50 7.65 -6.11
C VAL A 44 6.85 7.33 -4.66
N LEU A 45 8.14 7.13 -4.35
CA LEU A 45 8.64 6.81 -3.02
C LEU A 45 8.38 7.92 -1.99
N ARG A 46 8.57 9.19 -2.38
CA ARG A 46 8.25 10.33 -1.49
C ARG A 46 6.77 10.44 -1.16
N ALA A 47 5.90 10.08 -2.10
CA ALA A 47 4.45 10.15 -1.93
C ALA A 47 3.84 8.90 -1.27
N TYR A 48 4.63 7.83 -1.07
CA TYR A 48 4.08 6.56 -0.60
C TYR A 48 3.55 6.68 0.85
N PRO A 49 2.27 6.35 1.12
CA PRO A 49 1.65 6.55 2.43
C PRO A 49 2.01 5.44 3.42
N LEU A 50 3.27 5.44 3.89
CA LEU A 50 3.81 4.48 4.85
C LEU A 50 3.00 4.48 6.16
N GLY A 51 2.72 3.29 6.68
CA GLY A 51 1.93 3.06 7.89
C GLY A 51 0.41 3.02 7.67
N ASN A 52 -0.08 3.41 6.48
CA ASN A 52 -1.52 3.50 6.19
C ASN A 52 -2.02 2.41 5.24
N ILE A 53 -1.13 1.82 4.44
CA ILE A 53 -1.50 0.79 3.45
C ILE A 53 -1.50 -0.59 4.10
N THR A 54 -2.65 -1.25 4.14
CA THR A 54 -2.79 -2.64 4.60
C THR A 54 -2.42 -3.62 3.48
N LYS A 55 -2.12 -4.89 3.83
CA LYS A 55 -1.98 -5.99 2.85
C LYS A 55 -3.17 -6.10 1.90
N GLN A 56 -4.40 -5.95 2.41
CA GLN A 56 -5.59 -6.00 1.58
C GLN A 56 -5.62 -4.84 0.58
N ALA A 57 -5.31 -3.61 1.02
CA ALA A 57 -5.25 -2.45 0.12
C ALA A 57 -4.14 -2.61 -0.93
N ALA A 58 -2.96 -3.08 -0.51
CA ALA A 58 -1.85 -3.38 -1.41
C ALA A 58 -2.23 -4.45 -2.45
N PHE A 59 -2.88 -5.53 -2.03
CA PHE A 59 -3.35 -6.58 -2.93
C PHE A 59 -4.44 -6.09 -3.89
N SER A 60 -5.43 -5.36 -3.39
CA SER A 60 -6.50 -4.80 -4.22
C SER A 60 -5.96 -3.83 -5.28
N HIS A 61 -4.87 -3.12 -4.98
CA HIS A 61 -4.29 -2.13 -5.89
C HIS A 61 -3.24 -2.72 -6.84
N HIS A 62 -2.26 -3.45 -6.32
CA HIS A 62 -1.14 -3.98 -7.12
C HIS A 62 -1.38 -5.40 -7.64
N GLY A 63 -2.41 -6.08 -7.14
CA GLY A 63 -2.65 -7.48 -7.41
C GLY A 63 -1.68 -8.42 -6.68
N LYS A 64 -1.62 -9.66 -7.17
CA LYS A 64 -0.77 -10.71 -6.61
C LYS A 64 0.70 -10.36 -6.85
N ALA A 65 1.49 -10.38 -5.78
CA ALA A 65 2.95 -10.24 -5.87
C ALA A 65 3.57 -11.36 -6.71
N VAL A 66 4.67 -11.04 -7.40
CA VAL A 66 5.46 -12.04 -8.14
C VAL A 66 6.05 -13.06 -7.16
N ARG A 67 6.47 -12.60 -5.98
CA ARG A 67 6.93 -13.43 -4.87
C ARG A 67 6.65 -12.76 -3.53
N SER A 68 6.41 -13.58 -2.50
CA SER A 68 6.49 -13.16 -1.10
C SER A 68 7.77 -13.74 -0.49
N LEU A 69 8.43 -12.97 0.38
CA LEU A 69 9.68 -13.35 1.03
C LEU A 69 9.73 -12.85 2.48
N THR A 70 10.58 -13.47 3.29
CA THR A 70 10.96 -12.95 4.61
C THR A 70 12.31 -12.25 4.49
N LEU A 71 12.36 -10.96 4.81
CA LEU A 71 13.59 -10.16 4.80
C LEU A 71 14.51 -10.55 5.97
N PRO A 72 15.82 -10.24 5.92
CA PRO A 72 16.77 -10.53 7.01
C PRO A 72 16.38 -9.95 8.37
N ASN A 73 15.58 -8.88 8.39
CA ASN A 73 15.04 -8.27 9.61
C ASN A 73 13.76 -8.96 10.13
N GLY A 74 13.39 -10.12 9.57
CA GLY A 74 12.19 -10.90 9.93
C GLY A 74 10.87 -10.37 9.37
N LYS A 75 10.88 -9.25 8.64
CA LYS A 75 9.66 -8.67 8.05
C LYS A 75 9.25 -9.39 6.79
N GLU A 76 7.96 -9.35 6.46
CA GLU A 76 7.45 -9.87 5.20
C GLU A 76 7.64 -8.83 4.08
N GLY A 77 8.02 -9.31 2.89
CA GLY A 77 8.21 -8.51 1.69
C GLY A 77 7.41 -9.07 0.52
N TRP A 78 6.63 -8.23 -0.16
CA TRP A 78 5.96 -8.58 -1.42
C TRP A 78 6.67 -7.89 -2.58
N VAL A 79 7.19 -8.67 -3.52
CA VAL A 79 7.96 -8.17 -4.65
C VAL A 79 7.10 -8.09 -5.90
N TYR A 80 7.24 -6.98 -6.60
CA TYR A 80 6.58 -6.65 -7.85
C TYR A 80 7.62 -6.24 -8.89
N GLU A 81 7.28 -6.39 -10.15
CA GLU A 81 8.11 -5.99 -11.29
C GLU A 81 7.49 -4.78 -11.99
N VAL A 82 8.35 -3.88 -12.46
CA VAL A 82 8.00 -2.64 -13.15
C VAL A 82 8.76 -2.60 -14.47
N GLY A 83 8.03 -2.29 -15.53
CA GLY A 83 8.57 -2.18 -16.87
C GLY A 83 8.99 -3.51 -17.47
N GLY A 84 9.85 -3.42 -18.48
CA GLY A 84 10.47 -4.58 -19.12
C GLY A 84 9.62 -5.33 -20.14
N LYS A 85 8.35 -4.96 -20.31
CA LYS A 85 7.50 -5.44 -21.41
C LYS A 85 7.69 -4.54 -22.63
N GLN A 86 8.23 -5.08 -23.70
CA GLN A 86 8.35 -4.37 -24.98
C GLN A 86 7.32 -4.91 -25.97
N ALA A 87 6.73 -4.01 -26.74
CA ALA A 87 5.88 -4.38 -27.87
C ALA A 87 6.72 -5.05 -28.95
N ARG A 88 6.40 -6.31 -29.27
CA ARG A 88 6.94 -7.03 -30.41
C ARG A 88 5.83 -7.38 -31.37
N THR A 89 6.02 -7.03 -32.64
CA THR A 89 5.11 -7.43 -33.71
C THR A 89 5.63 -8.70 -34.35
N TYR A 90 4.86 -9.78 -34.22
CA TYR A 90 5.08 -11.04 -34.90
C TYR A 90 4.23 -11.10 -36.17
N GLN A 91 4.80 -11.64 -37.24
CA GLN A 91 4.05 -11.98 -38.43
C GLN A 91 3.74 -13.48 -38.38
N HIS A 92 2.45 -13.82 -38.35
CA HIS A 92 1.99 -15.19 -38.44
C HIS A 92 2.26 -15.75 -39.84
N PRO A 93 2.34 -17.09 -40.00
CA PRO A 93 2.43 -17.74 -41.31
C PRO A 93 1.29 -17.37 -42.27
N THR A 94 0.16 -16.92 -41.73
CA THR A 94 -1.02 -16.39 -42.45
C THR A 94 -0.83 -14.94 -42.94
N MET A 95 0.35 -14.35 -42.76
CA MET A 95 0.69 -12.94 -42.96
C MET A 95 -0.01 -11.94 -42.02
N GLU A 96 -0.77 -12.41 -41.05
CA GLU A 96 -1.37 -11.55 -40.02
C GLU A 96 -0.29 -11.02 -39.07
N LYS A 97 -0.33 -9.71 -38.77
CA LYS A 97 0.59 -9.08 -37.82
C LYS A 97 -0.07 -9.01 -36.45
N GLN A 98 0.57 -9.61 -35.44
CA GLN A 98 0.13 -9.55 -34.05
C GLN A 98 1.17 -8.85 -33.20
N THR A 99 0.78 -7.78 -32.52
CA THR A 99 1.63 -7.12 -31.51
C THR A 99 1.40 -7.76 -30.15
N VAL A 100 2.46 -8.29 -29.55
CA VAL A 100 2.47 -8.90 -28.22
C VAL A 100 3.41 -8.10 -27.33
N TYR A 101 3.02 -7.86 -26.09
CA TYR A 101 3.88 -7.22 -25.08
C TYR A 101 4.61 -8.30 -24.30
N GLU A 102 5.91 -8.42 -24.51
CA GLU A 102 6.73 -9.51 -23.95
C GLU A 102 7.91 -8.97 -23.15
N THR A 103 8.31 -9.72 -22.13
CA THR A 103 9.50 -9.41 -21.34
C THR A 103 10.76 -9.89 -22.06
N ILE A 104 11.64 -8.98 -22.47
CA ILE A 104 12.86 -9.30 -23.22
C ILE A 104 14.07 -9.44 -22.28
N PRO A 105 15.02 -10.36 -22.52
CA PRO A 105 16.29 -10.38 -21.79
C PRO A 105 17.00 -9.02 -21.87
N GLY A 106 17.39 -8.46 -20.72
CA GLY A 106 18.00 -7.12 -20.63
C GLY A 106 17.01 -5.96 -20.75
N SER A 107 15.70 -6.20 -20.62
CA SER A 107 14.65 -5.17 -20.84
C SER A 107 14.54 -4.09 -19.77
N GLY A 108 15.48 -4.00 -18.82
CA GLY A 108 15.37 -2.97 -17.78
C GLY A 108 14.35 -3.30 -16.70
N VAL A 109 13.89 -4.56 -16.54
CA VAL A 109 12.94 -4.94 -15.47
C VAL A 109 13.45 -4.45 -14.11
N ARG A 110 12.74 -3.47 -13.56
CA ARG A 110 12.96 -2.97 -12.20
C ARG A 110 12.03 -3.71 -11.26
N SER A 111 12.36 -3.75 -9.99
CA SER A 111 11.49 -4.37 -9.00
C SER A 111 11.26 -3.43 -7.83
N PHE A 112 10.09 -3.52 -7.22
CA PHE A 112 9.86 -2.92 -5.92
C PHE A 112 9.32 -3.94 -4.94
N THR A 113 9.69 -3.77 -3.66
CA THR A 113 9.26 -4.62 -2.56
C THR A 113 8.49 -3.79 -1.56
N LEU A 114 7.23 -4.17 -1.30
CA LEU A 114 6.47 -3.65 -0.17
C LEU A 114 6.88 -4.41 1.09
N VAL A 115 7.36 -3.70 2.11
CA VAL A 115 7.78 -4.29 3.38
C VAL A 115 6.67 -4.11 4.40
N PHE A 116 6.21 -5.20 5.00
CA PHE A 116 5.13 -5.19 5.99
C PHE A 116 5.66 -5.36 7.42
N ASP A 117 4.98 -4.75 8.39
CA ASP A 117 5.16 -5.07 9.79
C ASP A 117 4.33 -6.30 10.22
N ASP A 118 4.37 -6.60 11.52
CA ASP A 118 3.61 -7.67 12.17
C ASP A 118 2.09 -7.46 12.10
N LYS A 119 1.63 -6.22 11.94
CA LYS A 119 0.22 -5.86 11.76
C LYS A 119 -0.22 -5.94 10.29
N GLY A 120 0.70 -6.19 9.36
CA GLY A 120 0.42 -6.27 7.94
C GLY A 120 0.17 -4.91 7.29
N VAL A 121 0.80 -3.84 7.79
CA VAL A 121 0.83 -2.53 7.11
C VAL A 121 2.19 -2.26 6.47
N VAL A 122 2.19 -1.55 5.35
CA VAL A 122 3.42 -1.21 4.61
C VAL A 122 4.22 -0.19 5.42
N VAL A 123 5.42 -0.57 5.84
CA VAL A 123 6.33 0.28 6.64
C VAL A 123 7.54 0.78 5.86
N ASP A 124 7.86 0.16 4.72
CA ASP A 124 8.83 0.67 3.76
C ASP A 124 8.51 0.15 2.35
N VAL A 125 9.06 0.84 1.35
CA VAL A 125 9.03 0.40 -0.05
C VAL A 125 10.45 0.46 -0.58
N LEU A 126 10.98 -0.69 -1.01
CA LEU A 126 12.32 -0.81 -1.55
C LEU A 126 12.23 -0.86 -3.07
N TYR A 127 12.80 0.12 -3.77
CA TYR A 127 12.87 0.13 -5.23
C TYR A 127 14.28 -0.26 -5.67
N ASN A 128 14.37 -1.28 -6.50
CA ASN A 128 15.62 -1.81 -7.02
C ASN A 128 15.67 -1.60 -8.54
N GLU A 129 16.57 -0.71 -8.97
CA GLU A 129 16.93 -0.51 -10.36
C GLU A 129 17.95 -1.58 -10.77
N GLN A 130 17.87 -2.09 -12.00
CA GLN A 130 18.75 -3.16 -12.48
C GLN A 130 20.25 -2.80 -12.28
N GLY A 131 20.90 -3.33 -11.23
CA GLY A 131 22.31 -3.10 -10.97
C GLY A 131 22.75 -3.17 -9.50
N ARG A 132 24.00 -2.75 -9.24
CA ARG A 132 24.68 -2.68 -7.93
C ARG A 132 24.29 -1.45 -7.10
N HIS A 133 23.22 -0.76 -7.48
CA HIS A 133 22.83 0.49 -6.83
C HIS A 133 22.23 0.20 -5.46
N ASP A 134 22.67 0.96 -4.46
CA ASP A 134 22.08 1.00 -3.13
C ASP A 134 20.60 1.35 -3.31
N GLY A 135 19.72 0.34 -3.25
CA GLY A 135 18.31 0.47 -3.61
C GLY A 135 17.65 1.66 -2.92
N LEU A 136 16.78 2.36 -3.66
CA LEU A 136 16.04 3.49 -3.13
C LEU A 136 14.97 2.99 -2.16
N THR A 137 14.74 3.72 -1.06
CA THR A 137 13.66 3.40 -0.13
C THR A 137 12.75 4.58 0.14
N ALA A 138 11.46 4.30 0.35
CA ALA A 138 10.49 5.33 0.72
C ALA A 138 10.88 5.99 2.04
N LEU A 139 11.35 5.20 3.02
CA LEU A 139 11.84 5.76 4.28
C LEU A 139 13.03 6.72 4.09
N GLN A 140 13.99 6.37 3.25
CA GLN A 140 15.16 7.22 2.98
C GLN A 140 14.75 8.52 2.28
N GLU A 141 13.94 8.43 1.22
CA GLU A 141 13.51 9.58 0.43
C GLU A 141 12.62 10.54 1.22
N GLN A 142 11.74 10.01 2.07
CA GLN A 142 10.90 10.82 2.96
C GLN A 142 11.70 11.51 4.08
N ARG A 143 12.74 10.84 4.61
CA ARG A 143 13.64 11.46 5.61
C ARG A 143 14.50 12.57 5.01
N ARG A 144 15.07 12.37 3.82
CA ARG A 144 15.84 13.40 3.09
C ARG A 144 15.02 14.68 2.92
N THR A 145 13.75 14.53 2.51
CA THR A 145 12.84 15.67 2.33
C THR A 145 12.58 16.42 3.66
N ARG A 146 12.42 15.69 4.78
CA ARG A 146 12.26 16.32 6.11
C ARG A 146 13.51 17.03 6.60
N GLY A 147 14.70 16.44 6.39
CA GLY A 147 15.97 17.02 6.79
C GLY A 147 16.31 18.30 6.02
N SER A 148 16.13 18.32 4.70
CA SER A 148 16.39 19.50 3.87
C SER A 148 15.42 20.67 4.10
N GLY A 149 14.28 20.43 4.75
CA GLY A 149 13.35 21.49 5.18
C GLY A 149 13.77 22.18 6.48
N ALA A 150 14.56 21.51 7.33
CA ALA A 150 14.99 22.02 8.62
C ALA A 150 16.17 23.02 8.53
N ASP A 151 16.97 22.95 7.46
CA ASP A 151 18.13 23.83 7.23
C ASP A 151 17.78 25.22 6.64
N LYS A 152 16.49 25.56 6.51
CA LYS A 152 16.03 26.83 5.88
C LYS A 152 15.48 27.88 6.86
N HIS A 153 15.79 27.79 8.15
CA HIS A 153 15.35 28.75 9.16
C HIS A 153 16.49 29.26 10.03
#